data_AF-A0AAV3P3C8-F1
#
_entry.id   AF-A0AAV3P3C8-F1
#
_cell.length_a   1.000
_cell.length_b   1.000
_cell.length_c   1.000
_cell.angle_alpha   90.00
_cell.angle_beta   90.00
_cell.angle_gamma   90.00
#
_symmetry.space_group_name_H-M   'P 1'
#
loop_
_entity.id
_entity.type
_entity.pdbx_description
1 polymer ?
#
loop_
_entity_poly.entity_id
_entity_poly.type
_entity_poly.pdbx_seq_one_letter_code
_entity_poly.pdbx_strand_id
1 'polypeptide(L)'
;MSNEKKVRKVLRSLPKRFESKVMVIEEAHDLTEMRLDDLIGNLTTYEMKFDSTEMVKKKGVALNASCKEGDEEDLKETVSLLVKNFNKTMKRFNKKPYSVGDSSGGRDRRFDSWKKNNKTIGGSNSTGQ
;
A
#
# COMPACT_ATOMS: atom_id res chain seq x y z
N MET A 1 -16.63 -24.45 -34.78
CA MET A 1 -16.75 -24.98 -33.40
C MET A 1 -18.15 -24.70 -32.88
N SER A 2 -18.82 -25.69 -32.26
CA SER A 2 -20.13 -25.49 -31.59
C SER A 2 -20.01 -24.60 -30.35
N ASN A 3 -21.10 -23.93 -29.95
CA ASN A 3 -21.17 -23.08 -28.77
C ASN A 3 -20.76 -23.84 -27.50
N GLU A 4 -21.33 -25.02 -27.30
CA GLU A 4 -21.00 -25.95 -26.22
C GLU A 4 -19.49 -26.25 -26.13
N LYS A 5 -18.84 -26.48 -27.29
CA LYS A 5 -17.39 -26.75 -27.34
C LYS A 5 -16.57 -25.53 -26.91
N LYS A 6 -17.05 -24.30 -27.14
CA LYS A 6 -16.39 -23.09 -26.66
C LYS A 6 -16.55 -22.93 -25.16
N VAL A 7 -17.77 -23.09 -24.64
CA VAL A 7 -18.10 -23.07 -23.21
C VAL A 7 -17.23 -24.07 -22.44
N ARG A 8 -17.19 -25.33 -22.88
CA ARG A 8 -16.35 -26.37 -22.25
C ARG A 8 -14.87 -26.03 -22.27
N LYS A 9 -14.37 -25.40 -23.35
CA LYS A 9 -12.97 -24.96 -23.41
C LYS A 9 -12.67 -23.87 -22.39
N VAL A 10 -13.56 -22.91 -22.22
CA VAL A 10 -13.43 -21.86 -21.21
C VAL A 10 -13.42 -22.49 -19.82
N LEU A 11 -14.41 -23.31 -19.48
CA LEU A 11 -14.50 -23.98 -18.18
C LEU A 11 -13.24 -24.81 -17.86
N ARG A 12 -12.73 -25.58 -18.85
CA ARG A 12 -11.51 -26.39 -18.68
C ARG A 12 -10.23 -25.56 -18.53
N SER A 13 -10.23 -24.31 -18.97
CA SER A 13 -9.09 -23.40 -18.84
C SER A 13 -9.05 -22.67 -17.48
N LEU A 14 -10.09 -22.80 -16.66
CA LEU A 14 -10.17 -22.10 -15.39
C LEU A 14 -9.21 -22.68 -14.34
N PRO A 15 -8.64 -21.83 -13.46
CA PRO A 15 -7.84 -22.30 -12.33
C PRO A 15 -8.65 -23.14 -11.34
N LYS A 16 -7.98 -24.02 -10.58
CA LYS A 16 -8.61 -24.93 -9.59
C LYS A 16 -9.52 -24.24 -8.57
N ARG A 17 -9.27 -22.97 -8.24
CA ARG A 17 -10.12 -22.18 -7.33
C ARG A 17 -11.58 -22.04 -7.81
N PHE A 18 -11.82 -22.23 -9.11
CA PHE A 18 -13.16 -22.21 -9.70
C PHE A 18 -13.82 -23.60 -9.75
N GLU A 19 -13.18 -24.70 -9.33
CA GLU A 19 -13.69 -26.07 -9.46
C GLU A 19 -15.11 -26.24 -8.90
N SER A 20 -15.36 -25.71 -7.70
CA SER A 20 -16.69 -25.77 -7.08
C SER A 20 -17.75 -25.08 -7.95
N LYS A 21 -17.40 -23.97 -8.62
CA LYS A 21 -18.32 -23.26 -9.51
C LYS A 21 -18.50 -23.98 -10.84
N VAL A 22 -17.45 -24.60 -11.38
CA VAL A 22 -17.50 -25.39 -12.61
C VAL A 22 -18.41 -26.61 -12.43
N MET A 23 -18.28 -27.37 -11.34
CA MET A 23 -19.16 -28.53 -11.08
C MET A 23 -20.63 -28.14 -11.06
N VAL A 24 -20.98 -27.06 -10.35
CA VAL A 24 -22.36 -26.58 -10.29
C VAL A 24 -22.88 -26.19 -11.68
N ILE A 25 -22.04 -25.58 -12.52
CA ILE A 25 -22.43 -25.22 -13.89
C ILE A 25 -22.64 -26.47 -14.75
N GLU A 26 -21.76 -27.46 -14.65
CA GLU A 26 -21.87 -28.71 -15.41
C GLU A 26 -23.05 -29.58 -14.97
N GLU A 27 -23.48 -29.48 -13.70
CA GLU A 27 -24.62 -30.23 -13.15
C GLU A 27 -25.97 -29.51 -13.36
N ALA A 28 -26.02 -28.18 -13.20
CA ALA A 28 -27.27 -27.44 -13.18
C ALA A 28 -27.73 -26.89 -14.54
N HIS A 29 -26.84 -26.77 -15.53
CA HIS A 29 -27.15 -26.09 -16.80
C HIS A 29 -26.79 -26.92 -18.02
N ASP A 30 -27.63 -26.82 -19.07
CA ASP A 30 -27.27 -27.30 -20.39
C ASP A 30 -26.25 -26.34 -21.02
N LEU A 31 -25.03 -26.85 -21.24
CA LEU A 31 -23.91 -26.10 -21.83
C LEU A 31 -24.16 -25.70 -23.29
N THR A 32 -25.17 -26.29 -23.95
CA THR A 32 -25.52 -25.96 -25.34
C THR A 32 -26.28 -24.63 -25.45
N GLU A 33 -27.13 -24.33 -24.48
CA GLU A 33 -27.96 -23.11 -24.42
C GLU A 33 -27.24 -21.93 -23.76
N MET A 34 -26.18 -22.19 -22.99
CA MET A 34 -25.41 -21.16 -22.31
C MET A 34 -24.71 -20.22 -23.29
N ARG A 35 -25.02 -18.92 -23.22
CA ARG A 35 -24.29 -17.90 -23.98
C ARG A 35 -22.92 -17.67 -23.35
N LEU A 36 -21.92 -17.49 -24.22
CA LEU A 36 -20.53 -17.33 -23.78
C LEU A 36 -20.33 -16.02 -23.00
N ASP A 37 -21.03 -14.94 -23.40
CA ASP A 37 -20.99 -13.65 -22.72
C ASP A 37 -21.51 -13.77 -21.28
N ASP A 38 -22.61 -14.52 -21.08
CA ASP A 38 -23.21 -14.76 -19.76
C ASP A 38 -22.25 -15.57 -18.87
N LEU A 39 -21.57 -16.58 -19.43
CA LEU A 39 -20.55 -17.34 -18.71
C LEU A 39 -19.41 -16.42 -18.23
N ILE A 40 -18.89 -15.55 -19.11
CA ILE A 40 -17.81 -14.62 -18.77
C ILE A 40 -18.27 -13.64 -17.69
N GLY A 41 -19.49 -13.10 -17.79
CA GLY A 41 -20.08 -12.22 -16.79
C GLY A 41 -20.21 -12.89 -15.42
N ASN A 42 -20.66 -14.15 -15.39
CA ASN A 42 -20.78 -14.95 -14.17
C ASN A 42 -19.42 -15.22 -13.52
N LEU A 43 -18.39 -15.56 -14.31
CA LEU A 43 -17.04 -15.81 -13.82
C LEU A 43 -16.39 -14.53 -13.26
N THR A 44 -16.57 -13.40 -13.95
CA THR A 44 -16.06 -12.09 -13.51
C THR A 44 -16.68 -11.68 -12.17
N THR A 45 -17.99 -11.84 -12.06
CA THR A 45 -18.73 -11.55 -10.81
C THR A 45 -18.28 -12.46 -9.66
N TYR A 46 -18.01 -13.74 -9.96
CA TYR A 46 -17.51 -14.69 -8.96
C TYR A 46 -16.11 -14.29 -8.46
N GLU A 47 -15.21 -13.89 -9.36
CA GLU A 47 -13.87 -13.41 -9.00
C GLU A 47 -13.94 -12.16 -8.11
N MET A 48 -14.77 -11.16 -8.46
CA MET A 48 -14.95 -9.96 -7.65
C MET A 48 -15.45 -10.26 -6.22
N LYS A 49 -16.38 -11.22 -6.07
CA LYS A 49 -16.86 -11.67 -4.75
C LYS A 49 -15.81 -12.48 -3.99
N PHE A 50 -14.96 -13.21 -4.69
CA PHE A 50 -13.90 -14.00 -4.10
C PHE A 50 -12.76 -13.10 -3.59
N ASP A 51 -12.36 -12.10 -4.38
CA ASP A 51 -11.28 -11.17 -4.03
C ASP A 51 -11.65 -10.28 -2.84
N SER A 52 -12.90 -9.81 -2.73
CA SER A 52 -13.36 -9.08 -1.54
C SER A 52 -13.27 -9.92 -0.26
N THR A 53 -13.35 -11.24 -0.37
CA THR A 53 -13.24 -12.18 0.75
C THR A 53 -11.78 -12.55 1.06
N GLU A 54 -10.90 -12.59 0.05
CA GLU A 54 -9.44 -12.80 0.17
C GLU A 54 -8.69 -11.56 0.67
N MET A 55 -9.17 -10.35 0.35
CA MET A 55 -8.58 -9.08 0.83
C MET A 55 -8.62 -8.96 2.37
N VAL A 56 -9.54 -9.65 3.04
CA VAL A 56 -9.58 -9.72 4.51
C VAL A 56 -8.42 -10.55 5.09
N LYS A 57 -7.77 -11.40 4.28
CA LYS A 57 -6.76 -12.37 4.76
C LYS A 57 -5.31 -12.04 4.45
N LYS A 58 -5.03 -11.02 3.64
CA LYS A 58 -3.64 -10.64 3.32
C LYS A 58 -3.18 -9.50 4.23
N LYS A 59 -2.36 -9.86 5.23
CA LYS A 59 -1.51 -8.94 6.02
C LYS A 59 -0.48 -8.26 5.11
N GLY A 60 -0.94 -7.39 4.22
CA GLY A 60 -0.15 -6.44 3.47
C GLY A 60 -0.67 -5.05 3.80
N VAL A 61 0.22 -4.08 4.02
CA VAL A 61 -0.16 -2.68 4.24
C VAL A 61 -0.67 -2.13 2.91
N ALA A 62 -1.89 -2.48 2.54
CA ALA A 62 -2.63 -1.90 1.44
C ALA A 62 -3.26 -0.59 1.92
N LEU A 63 -3.28 0.41 1.04
CA LEU A 63 -3.98 1.66 1.27
C LEU A 63 -5.48 1.37 1.23
N ASN A 64 -6.10 1.14 2.40
CA ASN A 64 -7.55 1.04 2.51
C ASN A 64 -8.14 2.43 2.29
N ALA A 65 -8.61 2.71 1.07
CA ALA A 65 -9.51 3.82 0.80
C ALA A 65 -10.92 3.43 1.28
N SER A 66 -11.09 3.35 2.60
CA SER A 66 -12.42 3.25 3.19
C SER A 66 -13.09 4.61 3.04
N CYS A 67 -13.77 4.84 1.92
CA CYS A 67 -14.82 5.87 1.84
C CYS A 67 -15.97 5.45 2.77
N LYS A 68 -15.78 5.65 4.06
CA LYS A 68 -16.93 5.84 4.96
C LYS A 68 -17.34 7.29 4.76
N GLU A 69 -18.60 7.50 4.41
CA GLU A 69 -19.25 8.80 4.60
C GLU A 69 -19.22 9.10 6.10
N GLY A 70 -18.17 9.79 6.53
CA GLY A 70 -17.93 10.02 7.95
C GLY A 70 -16.64 10.80 8.11
N ASP A 71 -16.80 12.08 8.41
CA ASP A 71 -15.82 13.00 8.97
C ASP A 71 -14.65 13.41 8.05
N GLU A 72 -14.74 14.62 7.50
CA GLU A 72 -13.68 15.27 6.71
C GLU A 72 -12.33 15.33 7.46
N GLU A 73 -12.37 15.30 8.80
CA GLU A 73 -11.19 15.27 9.66
C GLU A 73 -10.40 13.95 9.54
N ASP A 74 -11.09 12.81 9.47
CA ASP A 74 -10.48 11.48 9.32
C ASP A 74 -9.82 11.34 7.93
N LEU A 75 -10.47 11.87 6.89
CA LEU A 75 -9.90 11.95 5.54
C LEU A 75 -8.66 12.84 5.51
N LYS A 76 -8.69 13.98 6.21
CA LYS A 76 -7.54 14.89 6.28
C LYS A 76 -6.35 14.28 7.03
N GLU A 77 -6.60 13.54 8.10
CA GLU A 77 -5.56 12.84 8.86
C GLU A 77 -4.90 11.74 8.01
N THR A 78 -5.71 10.90 7.36
CA THR A 78 -5.22 9.81 6.49
C THR A 78 -4.40 10.34 5.32
N VAL A 79 -4.86 11.41 4.64
CA VAL A 79 -4.11 12.08 3.58
C VAL A 79 -2.81 12.69 4.11
N SER A 80 -2.83 13.32 5.30
CA SER A 80 -1.61 13.86 5.92
C SER A 80 -0.58 12.76 6.21
N LEU A 81 -1.01 11.62 6.74
CA LEU A 81 -0.14 10.47 7.02
C LEU A 81 0.45 9.89 5.73
N LEU A 82 -0.34 9.79 4.66
CA LEU A 82 0.13 9.37 3.33
C LEU A 82 1.23 10.30 2.80
N VAL A 83 0.98 11.61 2.79
CA VAL A 83 1.95 12.62 2.34
C VAL A 83 3.23 12.60 3.18
N LYS A 84 3.12 12.45 4.50
CA LYS A 84 4.28 12.31 5.39
C LYS A 84 5.10 11.07 5.07
N ASN A 85 4.47 9.92 4.88
CA ASN A 85 5.13 8.66 4.57
C ASN A 85 5.79 8.67 3.18
N PHE A 86 5.14 9.29 2.19
CA PHE A 86 5.69 9.51 0.86
C PHE A 86 6.94 10.40 0.92
N ASN A 87 6.86 11.56 1.58
CA ASN A 87 8.00 12.47 1.75
C ASN A 87 9.17 11.82 2.49
N LYS A 88 8.90 11.04 3.54
CA LYS A 88 9.92 10.29 4.27
C LYS A 88 10.61 9.26 3.38
N THR A 89 9.86 8.64 2.49
CA THR A 89 10.36 7.63 1.54
C THR A 89 11.18 8.28 0.43
N MET A 90 10.70 9.37 -0.17
CA MET A 90 11.44 10.16 -1.16
C MET A 90 12.76 10.70 -0.62
N LYS A 91 12.81 11.15 0.64
CA LYS A 91 14.07 11.57 1.29
C LYS A 91 15.10 10.44 1.42
N ARG A 92 14.67 9.18 1.46
CA ARG A 92 15.59 8.02 1.46
C ARG A 92 16.14 7.76 0.06
N PHE A 93 15.33 7.96 -0.98
CA PHE A 93 15.74 7.79 -2.37
C PHE A 93 16.56 8.97 -2.92
N ASN A 94 16.36 10.19 -2.41
CA ASN A 94 17.10 11.37 -2.84
C ASN A 94 18.45 11.57 -2.12
N LYS A 95 18.88 10.61 -1.29
CA LYS A 95 20.27 10.53 -0.83
C LYS A 95 21.10 10.02 -2.00
N LYS A 96 21.65 10.96 -2.78
CA LYS A 96 22.76 10.69 -3.72
C LYS A 96 23.74 9.72 -3.06
N PRO A 97 24.24 8.69 -3.76
CA PRO A 97 25.45 8.02 -3.31
C PRO A 97 26.52 9.11 -3.18
N TYR A 98 27.24 9.11 -2.06
CA TYR A 98 28.32 10.05 -1.79
C TYR A 98 29.22 10.18 -3.03
N SER A 99 29.09 11.27 -3.79
CA SER A 99 30.17 11.77 -4.61
C SER A 99 31.23 12.22 -3.62
N VAL A 100 32.35 11.50 -3.61
CA VAL A 100 33.60 11.98 -3.03
C VAL A 100 33.83 13.41 -3.51
N GLY A 101 33.97 14.33 -2.55
CA GLY A 101 34.27 15.74 -2.80
C GLY A 101 33.05 16.64 -2.88
N ASP A 102 32.64 17.19 -1.73
CA ASP A 102 32.82 18.62 -1.45
C ASP A 102 32.21 18.93 -0.07
N SER A 103 32.99 19.59 0.76
CA SER A 103 32.68 19.96 2.12
C SER A 103 32.00 21.32 2.14
N SER A 104 30.68 21.35 2.25
CA SER A 104 30.01 22.52 2.84
C SER A 104 28.62 22.17 3.38
N GLY A 105 28.39 22.44 4.67
CA GLY A 105 27.04 22.47 5.25
C GLY A 105 26.76 21.54 6.44
N GLY A 106 27.77 20.86 6.99
CA GLY A 106 27.61 20.16 8.26
C GLY A 106 27.66 21.14 9.43
N ARG A 107 26.51 21.42 10.06
CA ARG A 107 26.47 22.08 11.38
C ARG A 107 27.24 21.22 12.38
N ASP A 108 28.49 21.61 12.66
CA ASP A 108 29.36 20.90 13.59
C ASP A 108 28.86 21.10 15.01
N ARG A 109 28.18 20.07 15.55
CA ARG A 109 27.69 20.03 16.93
C ARG A 109 28.82 20.14 17.96
N ARG A 110 30.11 20.04 17.56
CA ARG A 110 31.25 20.28 18.45
C ARG A 110 31.48 21.77 18.74
N PHE A 111 31.26 22.66 17.79
CA PHE A 111 31.42 24.11 18.01
C PHE A 111 30.34 24.66 18.97
N ASP A 112 29.10 24.19 18.83
CA ASP A 112 28.00 24.51 19.76
C ASP A 112 28.27 24.01 21.19
N SER A 113 29.05 22.92 21.33
CA SER A 113 29.44 22.40 22.65
C SER A 113 30.54 23.25 23.31
N TRP A 114 31.49 23.80 22.56
CA TRP A 114 32.55 24.71 23.07
C TRP A 114 31.98 26.01 23.64
N LYS A 115 30.91 26.55 23.03
CA LYS A 115 30.34 27.81 23.50
C LYS A 115 29.65 27.68 24.87
N LYS A 116 29.20 26.49 25.24
CA LYS A 116 28.45 26.25 26.49
C LYS A 116 29.37 26.04 27.70
N ASN A 117 30.53 25.43 27.52
CA ASN A 117 31.48 25.15 28.59
C ASN A 117 32.46 26.31 28.88
N ASN A 118 32.63 27.28 27.97
CA ASN A 118 33.41 28.50 28.24
C ASN A 118 32.61 29.67 28.86
N LYS A 119 31.30 29.53 29.09
CA LYS A 119 30.45 30.61 29.66
C LYS A 119 30.40 30.62 31.20
N THR A 120 31.04 29.67 31.88
CA THR A 120 30.99 29.53 33.35
C THR A 120 32.26 29.95 34.08
N ILE A 121 33.28 30.47 33.39
CA ILE A 121 34.50 31.00 34.03
C ILE A 121 34.61 32.48 33.68
N GLY A 122 33.93 33.33 34.45
CA GLY A 122 33.97 34.77 34.25
C GLY A 122 33.02 35.52 35.18
N GLY A 123 33.35 35.53 36.47
CA GLY A 123 32.82 36.53 37.41
C GLY A 123 31.89 35.99 38.50
N SER A 124 32.44 35.25 39.46
CA SER A 124 31.86 35.17 40.80
C SER A 124 32.45 36.29 41.67
N ASN A 125 31.53 37.10 42.21
CA ASN A 125 31.73 38.20 43.16
C ASN A 125 32.56 37.81 44.39
N SER A 126 33.25 38.77 44.99
CA SER A 126 33.56 38.75 46.43
C SER A 126 33.26 40.12 47.05
N THR A 127 32.17 40.14 47.81
CA THR A 127 31.79 41.12 48.82
C THR A 127 32.82 41.13 49.96
N GLY A 128 33.09 42.31 50.53
CA GLY A 128 34.12 42.52 51.54
C GLY A 128 33.79 42.03 52.96
N GLN A 129 34.84 42.02 53.78
CA GLN A 129 34.89 42.46 55.17
C GLN A 129 36.25 43.13 55.40
#